data_AF-A0A263DNC0-F1
#
_entry.id   AF-A0A263DNC0-F1
#
_cell.length_a   1.000
_cell.length_b   1.000
_cell.length_c   1.000
_cell.angle_alpha   90.00
_cell.angle_beta   90.00
_cell.angle_gamma   90.00
#
_symmetry.space_group_name_H-M   'P 1'
#
loop_
_entity.id
_entity.type
_entity.pdbx_description
1 polymer ?
#
loop_
_entity_poly.entity_id
_entity_poly.type
_entity_poly.pdbx_seq_one_letter_code
_entity_poly.pdbx_strand_id
1 'polypeptide(L)'
;MGEQVEVGVLVKWTPDSEIVRKAVPLRPDHPGIVVDVGPRHVLVDWVRRQHTPAEQGVFESEWLTLIDLAEFERLARRVHELDVAEGGDLAVDERFRDAL
;
A
#
# COMPACT_ATOMS: atom_id res chain seq x y z
N MET A 1 -5.81 7.42 -22.96
CA MET A 1 -5.04 6.21 -22.60
C MET A 1 -5.05 6.15 -21.09
N GLY A 2 -5.86 5.26 -20.51
CA GLY A 2 -5.85 5.08 -19.06
C GLY A 2 -4.55 4.40 -18.66
N GLU A 3 -3.87 4.93 -17.66
CA GLU A 3 -2.74 4.29 -17.02
C GLU A 3 -3.16 2.87 -16.60
N GLN A 4 -2.53 1.85 -17.19
CA GLN A 4 -2.81 0.46 -16.86
C GLN A 4 -1.98 0.05 -15.66
N VAL A 5 -2.65 -0.59 -14.70
CA VAL A 5 -1.99 -1.18 -13.53
C VAL A 5 -1.32 -2.48 -13.97
N GLU A 6 -0.01 -2.59 -13.79
CA GLU A 6 0.81 -3.75 -14.15
C GLU A 6 1.57 -4.27 -12.92
N VAL A 7 2.09 -5.50 -12.98
CA VAL A 7 2.94 -6.04 -11.91
C VAL A 7 4.22 -5.20 -11.77
N GLY A 8 4.59 -4.88 -10.53
CA GLY A 8 5.76 -4.08 -10.17
C GLY A 8 5.52 -2.58 -10.11
N VAL A 9 4.34 -2.08 -10.46
CA VAL A 9 4.02 -0.66 -10.31
C VAL A 9 3.70 -0.31 -8.86
N LEU A 10 4.07 0.91 -8.48
CA LEU A 10 3.82 1.46 -7.15
C LEU A 10 2.43 2.12 -7.13
N VAL A 11 1.69 1.83 -6.08
CA VAL A 11 0.33 2.35 -5.89
C VAL A 11 0.15 2.89 -4.49
N LYS A 12 -0.83 3.77 -4.33
CA LYS A 12 -1.44 4.08 -3.04
C LYS A 12 -2.91 3.74 -3.03
N TRP A 13 -3.40 3.38 -1.85
CA TRP A 13 -4.80 3.06 -1.63
C TRP A 13 -5.66 4.32 -1.57
N THR A 14 -6.55 4.47 -2.56
CA THR A 14 -7.46 5.61 -2.76
C THR A 14 -8.88 5.14 -3.07
N PRO A 15 -9.56 4.46 -2.12
CA PRO A 15 -10.93 4.02 -2.31
C PRO A 15 -11.88 5.20 -2.48
N ASP A 16 -12.82 5.05 -3.41
CA ASP A 16 -13.87 6.00 -3.75
C ASP A 16 -15.06 5.99 -2.76
N SER A 17 -15.20 4.91 -1.98
CA SER A 17 -16.29 4.67 -1.04
C SER A 17 -15.85 4.71 0.43
N GLU A 18 -16.59 5.44 1.27
CA GLU A 18 -16.38 5.48 2.73
C GLU A 18 -16.59 4.11 3.40
N ILE A 19 -17.46 3.27 2.84
CA ILE A 19 -17.69 1.90 3.33
C ILE A 19 -16.42 1.07 3.17
N VAL A 20 -15.80 1.14 1.98
CA VAL A 20 -14.54 0.46 1.68
C VAL A 20 -13.41 0.98 2.58
N ARG A 21 -13.35 2.31 2.79
CA ARG A 21 -12.39 2.94 3.70
C ARG A 21 -12.42 2.39 5.13
N LYS A 22 -13.59 2.00 5.62
CA LYS A 22 -13.76 1.49 7.00
C LYS A 22 -13.58 -0.02 7.11
N ALA A 23 -13.82 -0.76 6.03
CA ALA A 23 -13.79 -2.22 6.03
C ALA A 23 -12.37 -2.78 5.85
N VAL A 24 -11.48 -2.04 5.21
CA VAL A 24 -10.09 -2.45 4.96
C VAL A 24 -9.17 -1.77 5.99
N PRO A 25 -8.29 -2.50 6.68
CA PRO A 25 -7.43 -1.95 7.73
C PRO A 25 -6.20 -1.19 7.19
N LEU A 26 -6.34 -0.54 6.02
CA LEU A 26 -5.34 0.34 5.44
C LEU A 26 -5.57 1.78 5.89
N ARG A 27 -4.49 2.55 6.02
CA ARG A 27 -4.59 3.99 6.24
C ARG A 27 -4.92 4.70 4.92
N PRO A 28 -5.54 5.89 4.92
CA PRO A 28 -5.62 6.70 3.71
C PRO A 28 -4.23 6.89 3.08
N ASP A 29 -4.13 6.74 1.76
CA ASP A 29 -2.88 6.80 0.99
C ASP A 29 -1.84 5.72 1.37
N HIS A 30 -2.27 4.57 1.91
CA HIS A 30 -1.34 3.49 2.24
C HIS A 30 -0.61 3.01 0.97
N PRO A 31 0.73 3.02 0.94
CA PRO A 31 1.49 2.66 -0.25
C PRO A 31 1.73 1.16 -0.35
N GLY A 32 1.79 0.64 -1.58
CA GLY A 32 2.04 -0.77 -1.88
C GLY A 32 2.56 -1.00 -3.28
N ILE A 33 2.90 -2.25 -3.58
CA ILE A 33 3.41 -2.70 -4.88
C ILE A 33 2.45 -3.73 -5.45
N VAL A 34 2.11 -3.59 -6.73
CA VAL A 34 1.30 -4.59 -7.42
C VAL A 34 2.11 -5.85 -7.64
N VAL A 35 1.62 -6.98 -7.16
CA VAL A 35 2.29 -8.29 -7.27
C VAL A 35 1.56 -9.27 -8.18
N ASP A 36 0.27 -9.05 -8.46
CA ASP A 36 -0.50 -9.80 -9.45
C ASP A 36 -1.64 -8.95 -10.03
N VAL A 37 -2.01 -9.21 -11.28
CA VAL A 37 -3.10 -8.53 -11.98
C VAL A 37 -4.03 -9.58 -12.58
N GLY A 38 -5.21 -9.72 -11.98
CA GLY A 38 -6.29 -10.55 -12.45
C GLY A 38 -7.26 -9.80 -13.37
N PRO A 39 -8.22 -10.50 -14.00
CA PRO A 39 -9.18 -9.90 -14.94
C PRO A 39 -10.10 -8.83 -14.34
N ARG A 40 -10.23 -8.79 -13.01
CA ARG A 40 -11.14 -7.89 -12.27
C ARG A 40 -10.53 -7.30 -11.00
N HIS A 41 -9.33 -7.73 -10.64
CA HIS A 41 -8.74 -7.37 -9.36
C HIS A 41 -7.23 -7.35 -9.45
N VAL A 42 -6.63 -6.55 -8.59
CA VAL A 42 -5.20 -6.37 -8.46
C VAL A 42 -4.80 -6.84 -7.08
N LEU A 43 -3.78 -7.70 -7.01
CA LEU A 43 -3.15 -8.09 -5.76
C LEU A 43 -2.02 -7.11 -5.45
N VAL A 44 -2.08 -6.49 -4.29
CA VAL A 44 -1.09 -5.50 -3.84
C VAL A 44 -0.43 -6.01 -2.56
N ASP A 45 0.90 -5.98 -2.53
CA ASP A 45 1.69 -6.14 -1.31
C ASP A 45 1.89 -4.75 -0.69
N TRP A 46 1.24 -4.51 0.45
CA TRP A 46 1.28 -3.21 1.12
C TRP A 46 2.49 -3.07 2.03
N VAL A 47 2.95 -1.83 2.21
CA VAL A 47 3.95 -1.51 3.24
C VAL A 47 3.45 -1.99 4.60
N ARG A 48 4.32 -2.71 5.32
CA ARG A 48 3.95 -3.38 6.56
C ARG A 48 3.57 -2.38 7.65
N ARG A 49 2.61 -2.79 8.46
CA ARG A 49 2.31 -2.16 9.74
C ARG A 49 2.69 -3.09 10.86
N GLN A 50 3.11 -2.56 11.99
CA GLN A 50 3.58 -3.38 13.11
C GLN A 50 2.52 -4.29 13.74
N HIS A 51 1.25 -3.96 13.53
CA HIS A 51 0.11 -4.71 14.06
C HIS A 51 -0.77 -5.29 12.96
N THR A 52 -0.33 -5.21 11.70
CA THR A 52 -1.06 -5.78 10.57
C THR A 52 -0.10 -6.73 9.86
N PRO A 53 -0.39 -8.06 9.84
CA PRO A 53 0.39 -8.97 9.00
C PRO A 53 0.42 -8.39 7.58
N ALA A 54 1.53 -8.53 6.86
CA ALA A 54 1.65 -8.02 5.48
C ALA A 54 0.42 -8.46 4.68
N GLU A 55 -0.53 -7.54 4.53
CA GLU A 55 -1.83 -7.88 3.97
C GLU A 55 -1.64 -7.79 2.48
N GLN A 56 -1.36 -8.93 1.86
CA GLN A 56 -1.65 -9.02 0.44
C GLN A 56 -3.17 -8.86 0.31
N GLY A 57 -3.60 -7.77 -0.29
CA GLY A 57 -5.02 -7.48 -0.46
C GLY A 57 -5.40 -7.46 -1.93
N VAL A 58 -6.62 -7.91 -2.19
CA VAL A 58 -7.23 -7.95 -3.53
C VAL A 58 -8.13 -6.72 -3.66
N PHE A 59 -7.84 -5.84 -4.62
CA PHE A 59 -8.57 -4.57 -4.81
C PHE A 59 -9.02 -4.38 -6.25
N GLU A 60 -10.08 -3.60 -6.42
CA GLU A 60 -10.44 -3.08 -7.73
C GLU A 60 -9.40 -2.02 -8.15
N SER A 61 -9.00 -2.00 -9.42
CA SER A 61 -7.96 -1.09 -9.90
C SER A 61 -8.34 0.38 -9.74
N GLU A 62 -9.64 0.69 -9.71
CA GLU A 62 -10.15 2.04 -9.46
C GLU A 62 -9.92 2.56 -8.03
N TRP A 63 -9.65 1.67 -7.08
CA TRP A 63 -9.29 2.04 -5.71
C TRP A 63 -7.78 2.29 -5.54
N LEU A 64 -7.02 2.22 -6.63
CA LEU A 64 -5.57 2.38 -6.63
C LEU A 64 -5.19 3.59 -7.48
N THR A 65 -4.31 4.43 -6.94
CA THR A 65 -3.67 5.51 -7.70
C THR A 65 -2.21 5.14 -7.91
N LEU A 66 -1.74 5.20 -9.17
CA LEU A 66 -0.33 5.04 -9.49
C LEU A 66 0.49 6.17 -8.86
N ILE A 67 1.65 5.82 -8.32
CA ILE A 67 2.59 6.79 -7.71
C ILE A 67 4.01 6.51 -8.20
N ASP A 68 4.88 7.51 -8.09
CA ASP A 68 6.29 7.32 -8.33
C ASP A 68 7.02 6.83 -7.06
N LEU A 69 8.30 6.48 -7.21
CA LEU A 69 9.13 6.00 -6.12
C LEU A 69 9.28 7.04 -4.99
N ALA A 70 9.42 8.33 -5.34
CA ALA A 70 9.59 9.38 -4.35
C ALA A 70 8.34 9.57 -3.47
N GLU A 71 7.15 9.44 -4.05
CA GLU A 71 5.89 9.43 -3.32
C GLU A 71 5.73 8.15 -2.49
N PHE A 72 6.10 6.99 -3.04
CA PHE A 72 6.08 5.73 -2.29
C PHE A 72 6.95 5.80 -1.04
N GLU A 73 8.21 6.24 -1.15
CA GLU A 73 9.14 6.36 -0.03
C GLU A 73 8.61 7.32 1.04
N ARG A 74 8.04 8.46 0.62
CA ARG A 74 7.44 9.45 1.52
C ARG A 74 6.26 8.85 2.29
N LEU A 75 5.37 8.14 1.61
CA LEU A 75 4.21 7.52 2.22
C LEU A 75 4.61 6.34 3.13
N ALA A 76 5.59 5.54 2.72
CA ALA A 76 6.09 4.41 3.51
C ALA A 76 6.70 4.90 4.83
N ARG A 77 7.51 5.95 4.77
CA ARG A 77 8.05 6.63 5.96
C ARG A 77 6.93 7.14 6.86
N ARG A 78 5.90 7.75 6.29
CA ARG A 78 4.75 8.24 7.05
C ARG A 78 3.97 7.12 7.74
N VAL A 79 3.77 5.98 7.09
CA VAL A 79 3.15 4.80 7.72
C VAL A 79 3.97 4.36 8.93
N HIS A 80 5.28 4.29 8.79
CA HIS A 80 6.19 3.92 9.88
C HIS A 80 6.15 4.93 11.05
N GLU A 81 6.21 6.23 10.76
CA GLU A 81 6.12 7.29 11.76
C GLU A 81 4.80 7.21 12.56
N LEU A 82 3.68 6.93 11.89
CA LEU A 82 2.37 6.80 12.53
C LEU A 82 2.27 5.53 13.38
N ASP A 83 2.82 4.42 12.93
CA ASP A 83 2.85 3.19 13.71
C ASP A 83 3.71 3.34 14.98
N VAL A 84 4.85 4.05 14.89
CA VAL A 84 5.66 4.40 16.06
C VAL A 84 4.89 5.31 17.02
N ALA A 85 4.18 6.33 16.50
CA ALA A 85 3.38 7.23 17.32
C ALA A 85 2.22 6.53 18.06
N GLU A 86 1.70 5.44 17.49
CA GLU A 86 0.67 4.59 18.09
C GLU A 86 1.22 3.54 19.08
N GLY A 87 2.54 3.53 19.32
CA GLY A 87 3.19 2.67 20.32
C GLY A 87 3.95 1.48 19.74
N GLY A 88 4.22 1.47 18.43
CA GLY A 88 4.98 0.42 17.77
C GLY A 88 6.51 0.51 17.95
N ASP A 89 7.16 -0.66 18.11
CA ASP A 89 8.61 -0.94 18.13
C ASP A 89 9.32 -0.88 16.74
N LEU A 90 10.35 -0.04 16.59
CA LEU A 90 11.03 0.37 15.34
C LEU A 90 11.58 -0.76 14.42
N ALA A 91 11.48 -2.03 14.80
CA ALA A 91 12.20 -3.14 14.20
C ALA A 91 11.39 -3.95 13.19
N VAL A 92 10.83 -3.37 12.12
CA VAL A 92 10.34 -4.16 10.97
C VAL A 92 10.40 -3.34 9.68
N ASP A 93 11.39 -3.59 8.81
CA ASP A 93 11.15 -3.88 7.38
C ASP A 93 12.44 -4.32 6.64
N GLU A 94 12.79 -5.60 6.71
CA GLU A 94 13.98 -6.11 6.00
C GLU A 94 13.73 -6.34 4.50
N ARG A 95 12.47 -6.30 4.02
CA ARG A 95 12.13 -6.67 2.63
C ARG A 95 12.19 -5.50 1.64
N PHE A 96 11.99 -4.28 2.12
CA PHE A 96 12.12 -3.06 1.31
C PHE A 96 13.47 -2.36 1.50
N ARG A 97 14.37 -2.95 2.30
CA ARG A 97 15.71 -2.40 2.57
C ARG A 97 16.58 -2.35 1.31
N ASP A 98 16.35 -3.26 0.37
CA ASP A 98 17.09 -3.35 -0.89
C ASP A 98 16.42 -2.55 -2.03
N ALA A 99 15.31 -1.85 -1.76
CA ALA A 99 14.60 -0.97 -2.70
C ALA A 99 14.87 0.54 -2.44
N LEU A 100 15.76 0.85 -1.48
CA LEU A 100 16.30 2.19 -1.16
C LEU A 100 17.78 2.25 -1.53
#